data_AF-A0A7C0WUB9-F1
#
_entry.id   AF-A0A7C0WUB9-F1
#
_cell.length_a   1.000
_cell.length_b   1.000
_cell.length_c   1.000
_cell.angle_alpha   90.00
_cell.angle_beta   90.00
_cell.angle_gamma   90.00
#
_symmetry.space_group_name_H-M   'P 1'
#
loop_
_entity.id
_entity.type
_entity.pdbx_description
1 polymer ?
#
loop_
_entity_poly.entity_id
_entity_poly.type
_entity_poly.pdbx_seq_one_letter_code
_entity_poly.pdbx_strand_id
1 'polypeptide(L)'
;MATLQVEGSLFWMTPDGDVAVGYHGVSGTRVDLDDDLGYDSAVTVAGGQVVVGDVHQVGLEVNRLSVSEEARVTRMIRFYDKIYPGSTLVESSLDMTLVKAFYRFSPGTSLARGGYMIGMQYVSAEVEASASGVGSARGDVESPMPFIGVYFLSYPLPFLGFQATACGSKWDLGDVSAS
;
A
#
# COMPACT_ATOMS: atom_id res chain seq x y z
N MET A 1 -5.47 -33.21 4.67
CA MET A 1 -4.79 -33.04 3.35
C MET A 1 -4.39 -31.58 3.25
N ALA A 2 -3.14 -31.27 2.93
CA ALA A 2 -2.73 -29.87 2.79
C ALA A 2 -3.29 -29.30 1.47
N THR A 3 -3.80 -28.06 1.52
CA THR A 3 -4.29 -27.34 0.34
C THR A 3 -3.25 -26.32 -0.11
N LEU A 4 -3.16 -26.10 -1.42
CA LEU A 4 -2.42 -25.01 -2.05
C LEU A 4 -3.45 -24.10 -2.71
N GLN A 5 -3.46 -22.83 -2.33
CA GLN A 5 -4.25 -21.78 -2.94
C GLN A 5 -3.30 -20.80 -3.62
N VAL A 6 -3.62 -20.45 -4.87
CA VAL A 6 -2.93 -19.40 -5.64
C VAL A 6 -4.01 -18.49 -6.19
N GLU A 7 -3.82 -17.19 -6.01
CA GLU A 7 -4.76 -16.17 -6.45
C GLU A 7 -3.99 -15.01 -7.07
N GLY A 8 -4.47 -14.52 -8.21
CA GLY A 8 -4.03 -13.26 -8.80
C GLY A 8 -5.15 -12.24 -8.65
N SER A 9 -4.79 -11.00 -8.36
CA SER A 9 -5.72 -9.90 -8.17
C SER A 9 -5.34 -8.72 -9.06
N LEU A 10 -6.37 -8.04 -9.55
CA LEU A 10 -6.27 -6.77 -10.22
C LEU A 10 -7.41 -5.90 -9.68
N PHE A 11 -7.08 -4.73 -9.14
CA PHE A 11 -8.08 -3.79 -8.68
C PHE A 11 -7.76 -2.37 -9.11
N TRP A 12 -8.82 -1.59 -9.31
CA TRP A 12 -8.73 -0.18 -9.65
C TRP A 12 -9.02 0.63 -8.39
N MET A 13 -8.17 1.60 -8.11
CA MET A 13 -8.38 2.55 -7.03
C MET A 13 -8.09 3.96 -7.52
N THR A 14 -8.71 4.97 -6.92
CA THR A 14 -8.31 6.36 -7.12
C THR A 14 -7.62 6.79 -5.83
N PRO A 15 -6.33 7.19 -5.87
CA PRO A 15 -5.67 7.76 -4.71
C PRO A 15 -6.35 9.07 -4.32
N ASP A 16 -6.72 9.24 -3.06
CA ASP A 16 -7.30 10.49 -2.53
C ASP A 16 -6.72 10.75 -1.14
N GLY A 17 -6.39 12.01 -0.86
CA GLY A 17 -5.94 12.47 0.46
C GLY A 17 -4.71 13.37 0.47
N ASP A 18 -4.35 13.81 1.68
CA ASP A 18 -3.18 14.65 1.95
C ASP A 18 -1.94 13.81 2.29
N VAL A 19 -0.83 14.06 1.60
CA VAL A 19 0.49 13.52 1.97
C VAL A 19 1.38 14.64 2.50
N ALA A 20 1.93 14.46 3.70
CA ALA A 20 2.93 15.38 4.24
C ALA A 20 4.31 15.00 3.71
N VAL A 21 4.84 15.78 2.76
CA VAL A 21 6.21 15.59 2.26
C VAL A 21 7.14 16.56 2.98
N GLY A 22 7.96 16.04 3.89
CA GLY A 22 8.91 16.82 4.68
C GLY A 22 10.24 16.10 4.86
N TYR A 23 11.29 16.88 5.15
CA TYR A 23 12.63 16.38 5.45
C TYR A 23 12.98 16.66 6.92
N HIS A 24 13.59 15.68 7.59
CA HIS A 24 14.12 15.71 8.98
C HIS A 24 14.00 17.06 9.73
N GLY A 25 12.93 17.22 10.51
CA GLY A 25 12.76 18.34 11.43
C GLY A 25 12.21 19.64 10.81
N VAL A 26 11.98 19.69 9.50
CA VAL A 26 11.27 20.78 8.83
C VAL A 26 9.86 20.31 8.51
N SER A 27 8.85 21.06 8.97
CA SER A 27 7.45 20.79 8.65
C SER A 27 7.29 20.80 7.13
N GLY A 28 6.99 19.62 6.57
CA GLY A 28 6.72 19.44 5.16
C GLY A 28 5.51 20.22 4.67
N THR A 29 5.39 20.38 3.36
CA THR A 29 4.14 20.86 2.78
C THR A 29 3.18 19.67 2.78
N ARG A 30 1.98 19.82 3.34
CA ARG A 30 0.88 18.89 3.03
C ARG A 30 0.54 19.12 1.58
N VAL A 31 0.59 18.07 0.77
CA VAL A 31 0.29 18.08 -0.65
C VAL A 31 -0.99 17.27 -0.84
N ASP A 32 -1.97 17.89 -1.50
CA ASP A 32 -3.19 17.22 -1.91
C ASP A 32 -2.89 16.40 -3.16
N LEU A 33 -3.16 15.09 -3.12
CA LEU A 33 -2.85 14.21 -4.24
C LEU A 33 -3.66 14.56 -5.50
N ASP A 34 -4.90 15.02 -5.36
CA ASP A 34 -5.75 15.42 -6.47
C ASP A 34 -5.43 16.87 -6.89
N ASP A 35 -5.65 17.83 -5.99
CA ASP A 35 -5.60 19.26 -6.31
C ASP A 35 -4.19 19.77 -6.65
N ASP A 36 -3.14 19.18 -6.06
CA ASP A 36 -1.76 19.65 -6.29
C ASP A 36 -0.95 18.74 -7.23
N LEU A 37 -1.21 17.43 -7.27
CA LEU A 37 -0.43 16.46 -8.05
C LEU A 37 -1.22 15.76 -9.17
N GLY A 38 -2.53 15.97 -9.26
CA GLY A 38 -3.36 15.49 -10.36
C GLY A 38 -3.65 13.99 -10.34
N TYR A 39 -3.62 13.33 -9.18
CA TYR A 39 -3.99 11.91 -9.03
C TYR A 39 -5.52 11.68 -9.06
N ASP A 40 -6.23 12.28 -10.02
CA ASP A 40 -7.68 12.11 -10.19
C ASP A 40 -8.05 10.80 -10.93
N SER A 41 -7.04 10.12 -11.47
CA SER A 41 -7.19 8.97 -12.36
C SER A 41 -7.20 7.63 -11.60
N ALA A 42 -7.98 6.67 -12.11
CA ALA A 42 -8.03 5.34 -11.54
C ALA A 42 -6.74 4.56 -11.87
N VAL A 43 -5.98 4.22 -10.83
CA VAL A 43 -4.75 3.44 -10.92
C VAL A 43 -5.03 1.96 -10.81
N THR A 44 -4.27 1.17 -11.55
CA THR A 44 -4.36 -0.30 -11.51
C THR A 44 -3.35 -0.85 -10.53
N VAL A 45 -3.82 -1.63 -9.55
CA VAL A 45 -2.98 -2.37 -8.62
C VAL A 45 -3.05 -3.84 -8.97
N ALA A 46 -1.88 -4.42 -9.23
CA ALA A 46 -1.74 -5.84 -9.52
C ALA A 46 -1.15 -6.56 -8.30
N GLY A 47 -1.66 -7.75 -8.02
CA GLY A 47 -1.16 -8.53 -6.92
C GLY A 47 -1.46 -10.00 -7.04
N GLY A 48 -1.08 -10.71 -6.01
CA GLY A 48 -1.39 -12.11 -5.86
C GLY A 48 -0.97 -12.65 -4.51
N GLN A 49 -1.54 -13.80 -4.17
CA GLN A 49 -1.22 -14.51 -2.95
C GLN A 49 -1.07 -16.00 -3.19
N VAL A 50 -0.22 -16.61 -2.37
CA VAL A 50 -0.08 -18.05 -2.25
C VAL A 50 -0.30 -18.42 -0.79
N VAL A 51 -1.16 -19.42 -0.55
CA VAL A 51 -1.42 -19.95 0.79
C VAL A 51 -1.29 -21.46 0.77
N VAL A 52 -0.55 -22.01 1.74
CA VAL A 52 -0.35 -23.45 1.90
C VAL A 52 -0.79 -23.89 3.27
N GLY A 53 -1.54 -24.99 3.34
CA GLY A 53 -1.92 -25.64 4.59
C GLY A 53 -3.41 -26.02 4.64
N ASP A 54 -3.93 -26.27 5.83
CA ASP A 54 -5.34 -26.62 6.02
C ASP A 54 -5.89 -25.88 7.25
N VAL A 55 -5.71 -26.43 8.45
CA VAL A 55 -6.01 -25.73 9.71
C VAL A 55 -4.93 -24.71 10.04
N HIS A 56 -3.67 -25.09 9.87
CA HIS A 56 -2.52 -24.21 9.96
C HIS A 56 -2.13 -23.81 8.55
N GLN A 57 -2.13 -22.53 8.27
CA GLN A 57 -1.88 -22.01 6.93
C GLN A 57 -0.81 -20.93 6.99
N VAL A 58 0.15 -21.00 6.07
CA VAL A 58 1.16 -19.97 5.86
C VAL A 58 0.93 -19.37 4.48
N GLY A 59 1.01 -18.06 4.38
CA GLY A 59 0.79 -17.36 3.13
C GLY A 59 1.76 -16.21 2.89
N LEU A 60 1.92 -15.91 1.61
CA LEU A 60 2.65 -14.77 1.09
C LEU A 60 1.76 -14.05 0.09
N GLU A 61 1.67 -12.74 0.21
CA GLU A 61 0.93 -11.86 -0.69
C GLU A 61 1.84 -10.73 -1.16
N VAL A 62 1.75 -10.37 -2.43
CA VAL A 62 2.48 -9.26 -3.03
C VAL A 62 1.50 -8.42 -3.81
N ASN A 63 1.48 -7.11 -3.55
CA ASN A 63 0.75 -6.13 -4.33
C ASN A 63 1.71 -5.04 -4.80
N ARG A 64 1.54 -4.60 -6.05
CA ARG A 64 2.33 -3.53 -6.66
C ARG A 64 1.41 -2.49 -7.25
N LEU A 65 1.69 -1.25 -6.88
CA LEU A 65 1.11 -0.04 -7.41
C LEU A 65 2.22 0.75 -8.08
N SER A 66 1.94 1.26 -9.26
CA SER A 66 2.79 2.22 -9.96
C SER A 66 1.86 3.24 -10.60
N VAL A 67 2.10 4.52 -10.33
CA VAL A 67 1.35 5.62 -10.91
C VAL A 67 2.30 6.75 -11.25
N SER A 68 2.05 7.42 -12.36
CA SER A 68 2.78 8.61 -12.78
C SER A 68 1.78 9.61 -13.33
N GLU A 69 1.90 10.86 -12.90
CA GLU A 69 1.01 11.95 -13.29
C GLU A 69 1.82 13.21 -13.59
N GLU A 70 1.24 14.08 -14.41
CA GLU A 70 1.80 15.39 -14.74
C GLU A 70 0.77 16.47 -14.41
N ALA A 71 1.12 17.35 -13.47
CA ALA A 71 0.21 18.40 -13.00
C ALA A 71 0.89 19.76 -12.90
N ARG A 72 0.13 20.82 -13.21
CA ARG A 72 0.60 22.19 -12.99
C ARG A 72 0.24 22.61 -11.57
N VAL A 73 1.23 22.64 -10.68
CA VAL A 73 1.02 22.98 -9.27
C VAL A 73 0.48 24.40 -9.14
N THR A 74 -0.57 24.60 -8.35
CA THR A 74 -1.22 25.93 -8.21
C THR A 74 -0.54 26.82 -7.18
N ARG A 75 0.25 26.21 -6.29
CA ARG A 75 0.97 26.85 -5.20
C ARG A 75 2.41 26.34 -5.12
N MET A 76 3.20 26.97 -4.26
CA MET A 76 4.56 26.50 -3.98
C MET A 76 4.51 25.17 -3.23
N ILE A 77 5.18 24.15 -3.77
CA ILE A 77 5.35 22.84 -3.14
C ILE A 77 6.81 22.68 -2.76
N ARG A 78 7.06 22.38 -1.47
CA ARG A 78 8.38 21.91 -1.03
C ARG A 78 8.35 20.39 -0.97
N PHE A 79 9.18 19.76 -1.79
CA PHE A 79 9.35 18.31 -1.82
C PHE A 79 10.84 18.03 -1.59
N TYR A 80 11.17 17.46 -0.43
CA TYR A 80 12.55 17.29 0.05
C TYR A 80 13.39 18.58 -0.05
N ASP A 81 14.50 18.54 -0.79
CA ASP A 81 15.46 19.64 -0.99
C ASP A 81 15.03 20.60 -2.13
N LYS A 82 13.91 20.33 -2.80
CA LYS A 82 13.41 21.11 -3.93
C LYS A 82 12.17 21.92 -3.56
N ILE A 83 12.06 23.07 -4.23
CA ILE A 83 10.92 23.97 -4.14
C ILE A 83 10.41 24.16 -5.56
N TYR A 84 9.17 23.74 -5.80
CA TYR A 84 8.46 23.88 -7.05
C TYR A 84 7.55 25.11 -6.92
N PRO A 85 7.85 26.22 -7.63
CA PRO A 85 7.00 27.41 -7.59
C PRO A 85 5.60 27.14 -8.14
N GLY A 86 4.62 27.93 -7.72
CA GLY A 86 3.29 27.89 -8.33
C GLY A 86 3.36 28.11 -9.84
N SER A 87 2.43 27.49 -10.57
CA SER A 87 2.38 27.39 -12.03
C SER A 87 3.49 26.57 -12.69
N THR A 88 4.34 25.88 -11.93
CA THR A 88 5.32 24.93 -12.49
C THR A 88 4.61 23.66 -12.94
N LEU A 89 5.01 23.11 -14.09
CA LEU A 89 4.58 21.78 -14.52
C LEU A 89 5.47 20.75 -13.82
N VAL A 90 4.88 19.89 -13.01
CA VAL A 90 5.57 18.88 -12.21
C VAL A 90 5.13 17.50 -12.68
N GLU A 91 6.09 16.68 -13.07
CA GLU A 91 5.92 15.25 -13.28
C GLU A 91 6.16 14.56 -11.93
N SER A 92 5.22 13.73 -11.49
CA SER A 92 5.31 12.99 -10.23
C SER A 92 5.04 11.51 -10.43
N SER A 93 5.75 10.67 -9.70
CA SER A 93 5.51 9.22 -9.70
C SER A 93 5.49 8.66 -8.29
N LEU A 94 4.67 7.64 -8.10
CA LEU A 94 4.59 6.84 -6.88
C LEU A 94 4.66 5.37 -7.28
N ASP A 95 5.72 4.70 -6.82
CA ASP A 95 5.89 3.27 -6.93
C ASP A 95 5.80 2.65 -5.53
N MET A 96 4.84 1.75 -5.33
CA MET A 96 4.63 1.11 -4.03
C MET A 96 4.55 -0.40 -4.18
N THR A 97 5.34 -1.10 -3.37
CA THR A 97 5.29 -2.55 -3.22
C THR A 97 4.90 -2.90 -1.79
N LEU A 98 3.85 -3.72 -1.67
CA LEU A 98 3.39 -4.29 -0.41
C LEU A 98 3.67 -5.79 -0.44
N VAL A 99 4.44 -6.28 0.53
CA VAL A 99 4.71 -7.72 0.71
C VAL A 99 4.18 -8.15 2.07
N LYS A 100 3.26 -9.11 2.11
CA LYS A 100 2.67 -9.60 3.36
C LYS A 100 2.98 -11.07 3.55
N ALA A 101 3.71 -11.40 4.61
CA ALA A 101 3.89 -12.77 5.07
C ALA A 101 3.01 -13.02 6.29
N PHE A 102 2.30 -14.14 6.33
CA PHE A 102 1.38 -14.42 7.43
C PHE A 102 1.26 -15.89 7.75
N TYR A 103 0.91 -16.14 9.01
CA TYR A 103 0.40 -17.40 9.50
C TYR A 103 -1.04 -17.19 9.95
N ARG A 104 -1.94 -18.08 9.53
CA ARG A 104 -3.31 -18.12 10.04
C ARG A 104 -3.64 -19.51 10.59
N PHE A 105 -4.30 -19.51 11.74
CA PHE A 105 -4.90 -20.67 12.34
C PHE A 105 -6.41 -20.61 12.10
N SER A 106 -6.91 -21.52 11.26
CA SER A 106 -8.27 -21.52 10.72
C SER A 106 -9.00 -22.83 11.05
N PRO A 107 -9.25 -23.15 12.33
CA PRO A 107 -10.07 -24.29 12.70
C PRO A 107 -11.48 -24.15 12.14
N GLY A 108 -12.12 -25.29 11.87
CA GLY A 108 -13.50 -25.33 11.40
C GLY A 108 -13.78 -26.52 10.51
N THR A 109 -14.92 -26.44 9.81
CA THR A 109 -15.40 -27.47 8.89
C THR A 109 -15.15 -27.05 7.44
N SER A 110 -15.64 -27.82 6.48
CA SER A 110 -15.68 -27.41 5.08
C SER A 110 -16.68 -26.27 4.80
N LEU A 111 -17.70 -26.10 5.65
CA LEU A 111 -18.75 -25.08 5.48
C LEU A 111 -18.40 -23.73 6.08
N ALA A 112 -17.63 -23.73 7.18
CA ALA A 112 -17.22 -22.53 7.87
C ALA A 112 -15.90 -22.76 8.60
N ARG A 113 -14.99 -21.79 8.47
CA ARG A 113 -13.71 -21.73 9.15
C ARG A 113 -13.49 -20.33 9.67
N GLY A 114 -12.82 -20.23 10.81
CA GLY A 114 -12.42 -18.94 11.32
C GLY A 114 -11.35 -19.08 12.38
N GLY A 115 -10.65 -17.98 12.65
CA GLY A 115 -9.64 -17.95 13.67
C GLY A 115 -8.76 -16.72 13.56
N TYR A 116 -7.49 -16.89 13.90
CA TYR A 116 -6.55 -15.79 14.10
C TYR A 116 -5.47 -15.81 13.05
N MET A 117 -4.97 -14.62 12.73
CA MET A 117 -3.86 -14.40 11.83
C MET A 117 -2.82 -13.55 12.54
N ILE A 118 -1.55 -13.86 12.34
CA ILE A 118 -0.43 -13.00 12.68
C ILE A 118 0.49 -12.93 11.48
N GLY A 119 1.19 -11.83 11.32
CA GLY A 119 2.08 -11.69 10.19
C GLY A 119 2.90 -10.41 10.24
N MET A 120 3.57 -10.17 9.13
CA MET A 120 4.34 -8.96 8.89
C MET A 120 4.02 -8.48 7.49
N GLN A 121 3.73 -7.20 7.37
CA GLN A 121 3.60 -6.50 6.10
C GLN A 121 4.81 -5.58 5.92
N TYR A 122 5.52 -5.71 4.82
CA TYR A 122 6.56 -4.80 4.41
C TYR A 122 5.99 -3.84 3.37
N VAL A 123 6.16 -2.55 3.61
CA VAL A 123 5.82 -1.47 2.69
C VAL A 123 7.12 -0.87 2.18
N SER A 124 7.29 -0.83 0.86
CA SER A 124 8.34 -0.06 0.19
C SER A 124 7.63 0.89 -0.77
N ALA A 125 7.81 2.19 -0.56
CA ALA A 125 7.22 3.24 -1.37
C ALA A 125 8.31 4.21 -1.82
N GLU A 126 8.29 4.55 -3.09
CA GLU A 126 9.18 5.49 -3.73
C GLU A 126 8.34 6.58 -4.37
N VAL A 127 8.66 7.84 -4.06
CA VAL A 127 8.00 9.00 -4.63
C VAL A 127 9.03 9.87 -5.30
N GLU A 128 8.78 10.26 -6.54
CA GLU A 128 9.62 11.18 -7.29
C GLU A 128 8.80 12.35 -7.79
N ALA A 129 9.41 13.54 -7.79
CA ALA A 129 8.86 14.74 -8.40
C ALA A 129 9.94 15.42 -9.23
N SER A 130 9.60 15.86 -10.44
CA SER A 130 10.54 16.53 -11.34
C SER A 130 9.89 17.69 -12.09
N ALA A 131 10.67 18.72 -12.39
CA ALA A 131 10.21 19.84 -13.22
C ALA A 131 11.37 20.47 -13.99
N SER A 132 11.08 20.89 -15.23
CA SER A 132 12.05 21.60 -16.06
C SER A 132 12.48 22.92 -15.41
N GLY A 133 13.79 23.11 -15.29
CA GLY A 133 14.37 24.31 -14.65
C GLY A 133 14.46 24.28 -13.12
N VAL A 134 13.87 23.28 -12.45
CA VAL A 134 14.01 23.04 -10.99
C VAL A 134 14.88 21.81 -10.70
N GLY A 135 14.71 20.75 -11.50
CA GLY A 135 15.36 19.44 -11.30
C GLY A 135 14.40 18.40 -10.72
N SER A 136 14.95 17.26 -10.30
CA SER A 136 14.20 16.19 -9.64
C SER A 136 14.54 16.08 -8.15
N ALA A 137 13.58 15.58 -7.38
CA ALA A 137 13.74 15.14 -6.01
C ALA A 137 13.02 13.80 -5.84
N ARG A 138 13.60 12.94 -5.01
CA ARG A 138 13.15 11.58 -4.78
C ARG A 138 13.17 11.28 -3.29
N GLY A 139 12.20 10.48 -2.86
CA GLY A 139 12.06 10.02 -1.50
C GLY A 139 11.67 8.56 -1.46
N ASP A 140 12.29 7.80 -0.57
CA ASP A 140 11.92 6.43 -0.26
C ASP A 140 11.43 6.28 1.18
N VAL A 141 10.49 5.36 1.35
CA VAL A 141 9.93 4.95 2.63
C VAL A 141 9.87 3.43 2.66
N GLU A 142 10.56 2.84 3.64
CA GLU A 142 10.52 1.41 3.88
C GLU A 142 10.11 1.14 5.33
N SER A 143 9.12 0.27 5.52
CA SER A 143 8.59 0.01 6.87
C SER A 143 8.02 -1.40 7.01
N PRO A 144 8.53 -2.21 7.97
CA PRO A 144 7.89 -3.45 8.39
C PRO A 144 6.80 -3.19 9.43
N MET A 145 5.65 -3.85 9.27
CA MET A 145 4.42 -3.68 10.07
C MET A 145 3.84 -5.04 10.52
N PRO A 146 4.20 -5.53 11.73
CA PRO A 146 3.71 -6.81 12.27
C PRO A 146 2.23 -6.89 12.72
N PHE A 147 1.29 -7.17 11.84
CA PHE A 147 -0.13 -7.18 12.23
C PHE A 147 -0.60 -8.46 12.98
N ILE A 148 -1.71 -8.30 13.70
CA ILE A 148 -2.58 -9.39 14.15
C ILE A 148 -3.97 -9.21 13.55
N GLY A 149 -4.69 -10.29 13.28
CA GLY A 149 -6.02 -10.21 12.71
C GLY A 149 -6.89 -11.40 13.03
N VAL A 150 -8.14 -11.27 12.62
CA VAL A 150 -9.14 -12.34 12.61
C VAL A 150 -9.55 -12.63 11.18
N TYR A 151 -9.84 -13.90 10.93
CA TYR A 151 -10.21 -14.43 9.63
C TYR A 151 -11.50 -15.23 9.73
N PHE A 152 -12.37 -15.07 8.75
CA PHE A 152 -13.58 -15.87 8.60
C PHE A 152 -13.78 -16.25 7.13
N LEU A 153 -14.11 -17.51 6.90
CA LEU A 153 -14.46 -18.07 5.60
C LEU A 153 -15.70 -18.94 5.75
N SER A 154 -16.69 -18.75 4.89
CA SER A 154 -17.88 -19.60 4.85
C SER A 154 -18.30 -19.89 3.42
N TYR A 155 -18.78 -21.11 3.19
CA TYR A 155 -19.39 -21.55 1.94
C TYR A 155 -20.86 -21.88 2.21
N PRO A 156 -21.75 -20.89 2.35
CA PRO A 156 -23.17 -21.16 2.60
C PRO A 156 -23.83 -21.91 1.44
N LEU A 157 -23.28 -21.82 0.23
CA LEU A 157 -23.66 -22.61 -0.94
C LEU A 157 -22.39 -23.14 -1.63
N PRO A 158 -22.45 -24.29 -2.35
CA PRO A 158 -21.26 -24.89 -2.98
C PRO A 158 -20.55 -23.98 -4.00
N PHE A 159 -21.26 -23.00 -4.56
CA PHE A 159 -20.75 -22.06 -5.56
C PHE A 159 -20.44 -20.67 -4.99
N LEU A 160 -20.74 -20.41 -3.71
CA LEU A 160 -20.63 -19.10 -3.10
C LEU A 160 -19.79 -19.17 -1.84
N GLY A 161 -18.62 -18.52 -1.87
CA GLY A 161 -17.76 -18.34 -0.71
C GLY A 161 -17.79 -16.89 -0.22
N PHE A 162 -17.84 -16.72 1.10
CA PHE A 162 -17.66 -15.45 1.79
C PHE A 162 -16.37 -15.49 2.57
N GLN A 163 -15.49 -14.53 2.31
CA GLN A 163 -14.26 -14.34 3.07
C GLN A 163 -14.26 -12.94 3.69
N ALA A 164 -13.92 -12.87 4.97
CA ALA A 164 -13.71 -11.62 5.68
C ALA A 164 -12.42 -11.71 6.51
N THR A 165 -11.64 -10.64 6.47
CA THR A 165 -10.42 -10.49 7.26
C THR A 165 -10.41 -9.11 7.87
N ALA A 166 -10.10 -9.02 9.16
CA ALA A 166 -9.85 -7.75 9.84
C ALA A 166 -8.49 -7.83 10.51
N CYS A 167 -7.59 -6.90 10.17
CA CYS A 167 -6.25 -6.82 10.74
C CYS A 167 -6.09 -5.50 11.49
N GLY A 168 -5.37 -5.57 12.61
CA GLY A 168 -4.97 -4.43 13.41
C GLY A 168 -3.45 -4.40 13.53
N SER A 169 -2.92 -3.19 13.68
CA SER A 169 -1.49 -2.94 13.79
C SER A 169 -1.26 -1.69 14.62
N LYS A 170 -0.16 -1.67 15.39
CA LYS A 170 0.28 -0.49 16.13
C LYS A 170 1.79 -0.40 16.00
N TRP A 171 2.26 0.62 15.29
CA TRP A 171 3.68 0.92 15.05
C TRP A 171 3.92 2.40 15.25
N ASP A 172 5.07 2.73 15.81
CA ASP A 172 5.57 4.09 15.80
C ASP A 172 6.42 4.27 14.54
N LEU A 173 5.98 5.14 13.62
CA LEU A 173 6.70 5.47 12.39
C LEU A 173 8.02 6.25 12.64
N GLY A 174 8.36 6.51 13.90
CA GLY A 174 9.56 7.27 14.29
C GLY A 174 10.89 6.60 13.94
N ASP A 175 10.88 5.29 13.66
CA ASP A 175 12.07 4.52 13.28
C ASP A 175 12.21 4.31 11.77
N VAL A 176 11.33 4.94 10.97
CA VAL A 176 11.42 4.90 9.51
C VAL A 176 12.52 5.85 9.05
N SER A 177 13.66 5.31 8.64
CA SER A 177 14.68 6.06 7.92
C SER A 177 14.16 6.35 6.52
N ALA A 178 13.88 7.63 6.24
CA ALA A 178 13.86 8.12 4.87
C ALA A 178 15.31 8.34 4.44
N SER A 179 15.76 7.69 3.37
CA SER A 179 17.09 7.94 2.77
C SER A 179 17.07 9.20 1.92
#